data_AF-A0A812HGH8-F1
#
_entry.id   AF-A0A812HGH8-F1
#
_cell.length_a   1.000
_cell.length_b   1.000
_cell.length_c   1.000
_cell.angle_alpha   90.00
_cell.angle_beta   90.00
_cell.angle_gamma   90.00
#
_symmetry.space_group_name_H-M   'P 1'
#
loop_
_entity.id
_entity.type
_entity.pdbx_description
1 polymer ?
#
loop_
_entity_poly.entity_id
_entity_poly.type
_entity_poly.pdbx_seq_one_letter_code
_entity_poly.pdbx_strand_id
1 'polypeptide(L)' 'MRFQIRSAKDMPTMATYFRERVAHSDNKLEVMALVTMNDFFNW' A
#
# COMPACT_ATOMS: atom_id res chain seq x y z
N MET A 1 -2.63 -12.97 22.27
CA MET A 1 -2.59 -12.68 20.82
C MET A 1 -1.32 -13.26 20.24
N ARG A 2 -1.40 -14.29 19.38
CA ARG A 2 -0.25 -14.76 18.62
C ARG A 2 -0.08 -13.80 17.43
N PHE A 3 0.93 -12.94 17.48
CA PHE A 3 1.34 -12.22 16.29
C PHE A 3 1.96 -13.25 15.34
N GLN A 4 1.20 -13.68 14.34
CA GLN A 4 1.75 -14.40 13.20
C GLN A 4 2.68 -13.42 12.49
N ILE A 5 3.97 -13.51 12.78
CA ILE A 5 5.00 -12.79 12.06
C ILE A 5 4.97 -13.38 10.65
N ARG A 6 4.22 -12.74 9.74
CA ARG A 6 4.28 -13.06 8.31
C ARG A 6 5.73 -12.84 7.90
N SER A 7 6.33 -13.85 7.31
CA SER A 7 7.69 -13.76 6.78
C SER A 7 7.76 -12.53 5.87
N ALA A 8 8.87 -11.78 5.89
CA ALA A 8 9.05 -10.61 5.01
C ALA A 8 8.86 -10.97 3.52
N LYS A 9 8.97 -12.25 3.18
CA LYS A 9 8.70 -12.84 1.85
C LYS A 9 7.22 -12.82 1.45
N ASP A 10 6.31 -12.80 2.42
CA ASP A 10 4.85 -12.77 2.24
C ASP A 10 4.26 -11.38 2.52
N MET A 11 5.10 -10.39 2.85
CA MET A 11 4.66 -9.00 2.97
C MET A 11 4.61 -8.39 1.57
N PRO A 12 3.46 -7.83 1.16
CA PRO A 12 3.39 -7.11 -0.10
C PRO A 12 4.45 -6.00 -0.09
N THR A 13 5.14 -5.82 -1.22
CA THR A 13 5.97 -4.62 -1.40
C THR A 13 5.12 -3.39 -1.12
N MET A 14 5.72 -2.30 -0.63
CA MET A 14 4.96 -1.07 -0.36
C MET A 14 4.13 -0.65 -1.57
N ALA A 15 4.68 -0.78 -2.79
CA ALA A 15 3.96 -0.56 -4.05
C ALA A 15 2.68 -1.40 -4.20
N THR A 16 2.72 -2.69 -3.85
CA THR A 16 1.53 -3.56 -3.86
C THR A 16 0.53 -3.14 -2.80
N TYR A 17 0.99 -2.82 -1.58
CA TYR A 17 0.12 -2.30 -0.52
C TYR A 17 -0.58 -1.00 -0.95
N PHE A 18 0.15 -0.07 -1.57
CA PHE A 18 -0.40 1.19 -2.08
C PHE A 18 -1.45 0.94 -3.18
N ARG A 19 -1.19 0.03 -4.13
CA ARG A 19 -2.16 -0.33 -5.17
C ARG A 19 -3.45 -0.93 -4.61
N GLU A 20 -3.34 -1.86 -3.66
CA GLU A 20 -4.50 -2.42 -2.98
C GLU A 20 -5.27 -1.35 -2.20
N ARG A 21 -4.55 -0.47 -1.50
CA ARG A 21 -5.16 0.57 -0.68
C ARG A 21 -5.87 1.64 -1.51
N VAL A 22 -5.31 2.01 -2.67
CA VAL A 22 -5.96 2.88 -3.66
C VAL A 22 -7.25 2.24 -4.20
N ALA A 23 -7.22 0.95 -4.54
CA ALA A 23 -8.37 0.24 -5.09
C ALA A 23 -9.53 0.07 -4.09
N HIS A 24 -9.24 0.12 -2.79
CA HIS A 24 -10.21 -0.10 -1.71
C HIS A 24 -10.53 1.15 -0.88
N SER A 25 -10.00 2.33 -1.22
CA SER A 25 -10.30 3.57 -0.50
C SER A 25 -11.35 4.40 -1.23
N ASP A 26 -12.44 4.70 -0.52
CA ASP A 26 -13.46 5.67 -0.96
C ASP A 26 -13.03 7.12 -0.68
N ASN A 27 -11.92 7.32 0.05
CA ASN A 27 -11.39 8.64 0.37
C ASN A 27 -10.50 9.15 -0.77
N LYS A 28 -11.05 10.09 -1.55
CA LYS A 28 -10.35 10.73 -2.67
C LYS A 28 -9.03 11.40 -2.29
N LEU A 29 -8.90 11.94 -1.07
CA LEU A 29 -7.65 12.57 -0.62
C LEU A 29 -6.58 11.53 -0.33
N GLU A 30 -6.96 10.39 0.26
CA GLU A 30 -6.06 9.26 0.46
C GLU A 30 -5.59 8.75 -0.91
N VAL A 31 -6.51 8.46 -1.83
CA VAL A 31 -6.17 8.01 -3.19
C VAL A 31 -5.18 8.95 -3.89
N MET A 32 -5.42 10.26 -3.87
CA MET A 32 -4.51 11.24 -4.48
C MET A 32 -3.13 11.25 -3.82
N ALA A 33 -3.05 11.16 -2.48
CA ALA A 33 -1.78 11.10 -1.78
C ALA A 33 -1.00 9.83 -2.14
N LEU A 34 -1.68 8.68 -2.18
CA LEU A 34 -1.06 7.39 -2.51
C LEU A 34 -0.56 7.33 -3.96
N VAL A 35 -1.33 7.88 -4.92
CA VAL A 35 -0.90 8.00 -6.32
C VAL A 35 0.31 8.93 -6.45
N THR A 36 0.28 10.09 -5.78
CA THR A 36 1.40 11.05 -5.79
C THR A 36 2.67 10.43 -5.21
N MET A 37 2.55 9.64 -4.14
CA MET A 37 3.69 8.92 -3.58
C MET A 37 4.21 7.85 -4.54
N ASN A 38 3.33 7.11 -5.23
CA ASN A 38 3.74 6.13 -6.22
C ASN A 38 4.58 6.77 -7.33
N ASP A 39 4.13 7.91 -7.84
CA ASP A 39 4.83 8.67 -8.89
C ASP A 39 6.17 9.24 -8.39
N PHE A 40 6.23 9.74 -7.16
CA PHE A 40 7.46 10.30 -6.59
C PHE A 40 8.56 9.24 -6.41
N PHE A 41 8.18 8.03 -6.01
CA PHE A 41 9.13 6.94 -5.79
C PHE A 41 9.37 6.06 -7.03
N ASN A 42 8.70 6.33 -8.17
CA ASN A 42 8.76 5.52 -9.39
C ASN A 42 8.51 4.02 -9.11
N TRP A 43 7.49 3.74 -8.30
CA TRP A 43 7.01 2.38 -8.05
C TRP A 43 6.02 1.92 -9.12
#